data_AF-A0A8T1SGR3-F1
#
_entry.id   AF-A0A8T1SGR3-F1
#
_cell.length_a   1.000
_cell.length_b   1.000
_cell.length_c   1.000
_cell.angle_alpha   90.00
_cell.angle_beta   90.00
_cell.angle_gamma   90.00
#
_symmetry.space_group_name_H-M   'P 1'
#
loop_
_entity.id
_entity.type
_entity.pdbx_description
1 polymer ?
#
loop_
_entity_poly.entity_id
_entity_poly.type
_entity_poly.pdbx_seq_one_letter_code
_entity_poly.pdbx_strand_id
1 'polypeptide(L)'
;EEVEQYIYLGQEVNMRQDLNGELSRRIWAGWCAFNSIKDVLKGKTDKTTRTNIFNSAVLPAILYGSETWALTKREEQRLLVAERAMERAMLGISLLDRIPNE
;
A
#
# COMPACT_ATOMS: atom_id res chain seq x y z
N GLU A 1 15.57 15.56 24.30
CA GLU A 1 14.17 15.15 24.43
C GLU A 1 14.08 13.74 23.87
N GLU A 2 13.57 12.78 24.66
CA GLU A 2 13.42 11.38 24.22
C GLU A 2 11.98 11.19 23.73
N VAL A 3 11.81 10.64 22.53
CA VAL A 3 10.50 10.40 21.91
C VAL A 3 10.37 8.92 21.56
N GLU A 4 9.18 8.34 21.76
CA GLU A 4 8.95 6.91 21.50
C GLU A 4 8.92 6.58 20.00
N GLN A 5 8.46 7.53 19.18
CA GLN A 5 8.29 7.42 17.74
C GLN A 5 8.75 8.72 17.07
N TYR A 6 9.46 8.61 15.95
CA TYR A 6 9.98 9.76 15.21
C TYR A 6 9.99 9.49 13.71
N ILE A 7 9.65 10.48 12.89
CA ILE A 7 9.75 10.37 11.43
C ILE A 7 11.12 10.86 10.99
N TYR A 8 11.97 9.93 10.55
CA TYR A 8 13.28 10.22 10.00
C TYR A 8 13.30 9.91 8.50
N LEU A 9 13.65 10.92 7.68
CA LEU A 9 13.70 10.80 6.21
C LEU A 9 12.42 10.22 5.60
N GLY A 10 11.28 10.56 6.21
CA GLY A 10 9.98 10.10 5.75
C GLY A 10 9.60 8.70 6.20
N GLN A 11 10.45 7.95 6.92
CA GLN A 11 10.16 6.66 7.56
C GLN A 11 9.97 6.84 9.07
N GLU A 12 8.96 6.19 9.65
CA GLU A 12 8.82 6.12 11.10
C GLU A 12 9.84 5.16 11.70
N VAL A 13 10.57 5.66 12.70
CA VAL A 13 11.51 4.91 13.52
C VAL A 13 10.99 4.96 14.95
N ASN A 14 10.99 3.82 15.63
CA ASN A 14 10.55 3.72 17.01
C ASN A 14 11.58 2.97 17.88
N MET A 15 11.50 3.20 19.18
CA MET A 15 12.43 2.59 20.15
C MET A 15 12.27 1.06 20.27
N ARG A 16 11.11 0.52 19.86
CA ARG A 16 10.82 -0.92 19.89
C ARG A 16 11.32 -1.67 18.66
N GLN A 17 11.85 -0.93 17.67
CA GLN A 17 12.29 -1.44 16.37
C GLN A 17 11.24 -2.27 15.63
N ASP A 18 9.96 -1.95 15.82
CA ASP A 18 8.86 -2.62 15.10
C ASP A 18 8.39 -1.80 13.90
N LEU A 19 7.89 -2.46 12.85
CA LEU A 19 7.47 -1.81 11.60
C LEU A 19 5.97 -1.48 11.56
N ASN A 20 5.21 -1.70 12.64
CA ASN A 20 3.75 -1.65 12.56
C ASN A 20 3.23 -0.25 12.23
N GLY A 21 3.83 0.78 12.83
CA GLY A 21 3.49 2.18 12.57
C GLY A 21 3.84 2.59 11.13
N GLU A 22 5.06 2.28 10.70
CA GLU A 22 5.54 2.58 9.35
C GLU A 22 4.71 1.88 8.27
N LEU A 23 4.42 0.59 8.43
CA LEU A 23 3.57 -0.15 7.47
C LEU A 23 2.16 0.43 7.40
N SER A 24 1.60 0.84 8.54
CA SER A 24 0.27 1.48 8.57
C SER A 24 0.28 2.79 7.79
N ARG A 25 1.32 3.61 7.98
CA ARG A 25 1.51 4.88 7.24
C ARG A 25 1.67 4.66 5.75
N ARG A 26 2.44 3.64 5.34
CA ARG A 26 2.69 3.32 3.92
C ARG A 26 1.46 2.77 3.21
N ILE A 27 0.73 1.88 3.88
CA ILE A 27 -0.57 1.39 3.37
C ILE A 27 -1.54 2.55 3.21
N TRP A 28 -1.60 3.46 4.20
CA TRP A 28 -2.43 4.66 4.12
C TRP A 28 -2.00 5.57 2.97
N ALA A 29 -0.71 5.82 2.80
CA ALA A 29 -0.16 6.60 1.69
C ALA A 29 -0.51 5.97 0.33
N GLY A 30 -0.41 4.64 0.21
CA GLY A 30 -0.88 3.89 -0.95
C GLY A 30 -2.36 4.10 -1.23
N TRP A 31 -3.23 4.03 -0.22
CA TRP A 31 -4.65 4.33 -0.38
C TRP A 31 -4.93 5.79 -0.78
N CYS A 32 -4.18 6.75 -0.25
CA CYS A 32 -4.28 8.15 -0.66
C CYS A 32 -3.90 8.33 -2.12
N ALA A 33 -2.79 7.73 -2.55
CA ALA A 33 -2.34 7.73 -3.94
C ALA A 33 -3.38 7.05 -4.84
N PHE A 34 -3.90 5.89 -4.45
CA PHE A 34 -4.96 5.20 -5.19
C PHE A 34 -6.21 6.07 -5.33
N ASN A 35 -6.66 6.70 -4.25
CA ASN A 35 -7.89 7.48 -4.23
C ASN A 35 -7.77 8.77 -5.07
N SER A 36 -6.57 9.35 -5.22
CA SER A 36 -6.36 10.54 -6.05
C SER A 36 -6.49 10.26 -7.55
N ILE A 37 -6.22 9.03 -8.00
CA ILE A 37 -6.32 8.58 -9.40
C ILE A 37 -7.40 7.53 -9.64
N LYS A 38 -8.31 7.34 -8.67
CA LYS A 38 -9.29 6.25 -8.68
C LYS A 38 -10.19 6.25 -9.91
N ASP A 39 -10.53 7.42 -10.46
CA ASP A 39 -11.46 7.55 -11.57
C ASP A 39 -10.84 7.02 -12.87
N VAL A 40 -9.51 7.15 -12.99
CA VAL A 40 -8.73 6.54 -14.08
C VAL A 40 -8.61 5.04 -13.85
N LEU A 41 -8.23 4.62 -12.63
CA LEU A 41 -8.04 3.20 -12.31
C LEU A 41 -9.34 2.37 -12.42
N LYS A 42 -10.48 2.95 -12.04
CA LYS A 42 -11.80 2.30 -12.15
C LYS A 42 -12.52 2.61 -13.47
N GLY A 43 -11.93 3.45 -14.31
CA GLY A 43 -12.49 3.88 -15.58
C GLY A 43 -12.41 2.84 -16.68
N LYS A 44 -12.78 3.25 -17.91
CA LYS A 44 -12.79 2.41 -19.12
C LYS A 44 -11.43 2.30 -19.84
N THR A 45 -10.35 2.74 -19.21
CA THR A 45 -8.99 2.60 -19.76
C THR A 45 -8.58 1.15 -19.87
N ASP A 46 -7.69 0.85 -20.82
CA ASP A 46 -7.21 -0.51 -21.02
C ASP A 46 -6.51 -1.06 -19.76
N LYS A 47 -6.52 -2.39 -19.61
CA LYS A 47 -5.97 -3.06 -18.43
C LYS A 47 -4.48 -2.75 -18.25
N THR A 48 -3.71 -2.77 -19.33
CA THR A 48 -2.25 -2.58 -19.30
C THR A 48 -1.89 -1.18 -18.81
N THR A 49 -2.56 -0.15 -19.33
CA THR A 49 -2.37 1.24 -18.89
C THR A 49 -2.74 1.40 -17.43
N ARG A 50 -3.85 0.82 -16.96
CA ARG A 50 -4.22 0.88 -15.53
C ARG A 50 -3.18 0.23 -14.64
N THR A 51 -2.66 -0.94 -15.02
CA THR A 51 -1.58 -1.61 -14.30
C THR A 51 -0.31 -0.77 -14.27
N ASN A 52 0.08 -0.16 -15.39
CA ASN A 52 1.25 0.73 -15.45
C ASN A 52 1.09 1.97 -14.57
N ILE A 53 -0.11 2.57 -14.55
CA ILE A 53 -0.42 3.71 -13.69
C ILE A 53 -0.37 3.30 -12.21
N PHE A 54 -0.97 2.17 -11.85
CA PHE A 54 -0.92 1.64 -10.49
C PHE A 54 0.53 1.40 -10.04
N ASN A 55 1.33 0.74 -10.89
CA ASN A 55 2.72 0.42 -10.58
C ASN A 55 3.63 1.64 -10.48
N SER A 56 3.31 2.73 -11.18
CA SER A 56 4.11 3.97 -11.15
C SER A 56 3.67 4.97 -10.09
N ALA A 57 2.40 4.97 -9.68
CA ALA A 57 1.87 5.96 -8.73
C ALA A 57 1.59 5.39 -7.33
N VAL A 58 1.07 4.16 -7.24
CA VAL A 58 0.58 3.58 -5.98
C VAL A 58 1.65 2.69 -5.32
N LEU A 59 2.26 1.78 -6.08
CA LEU A 59 3.30 0.89 -5.52
C LEU A 59 4.47 1.65 -4.88
N PRO A 60 5.02 2.73 -5.47
CA PRO A 60 6.11 3.47 -4.83
C PRO A 60 5.70 4.12 -3.51
N ALA A 61 4.44 4.52 -3.35
CA ALA A 61 3.94 5.08 -2.09
C ALA A 61 3.90 4.03 -0.96
N ILE A 62 3.60 2.78 -1.31
CA ILE A 62 3.59 1.65 -0.38
C ILE A 62 5.01 1.15 -0.07
N LEU A 63 5.88 1.09 -1.07
CA LEU A 63 7.20 0.45 -0.97
C LEU A 63 8.34 1.41 -0.62
N TYR A 64 8.09 2.71 -0.48
CA TYR A 64 9.15 3.63 -0.09
C TYR A 64 9.76 3.23 1.26
N GLY A 65 11.08 3.05 1.29
CA GLY A 65 11.81 2.63 2.48
C GLY A 65 11.88 1.11 2.69
N SER A 66 11.24 0.31 1.83
CA SER A 66 11.19 -1.16 1.98
C SER A 66 12.55 -1.83 1.91
N GLU A 67 13.53 -1.19 1.27
CA GLU A 67 14.94 -1.65 1.24
C GLU A 67 15.58 -1.71 2.63
N THR A 68 15.06 -0.93 3.59
CA THR A 68 15.58 -0.85 4.96
C THR A 68 14.76 -1.65 5.98
N TRP A 69 13.64 -2.23 5.55
CA TRP A 69 12.73 -2.95 6.45
C TRP A 69 13.17 -4.40 6.63
N ALA A 70 13.35 -4.81 7.88
CA ALA A 70 13.48 -6.23 8.24
C ALA A 70 12.09 -6.87 8.35
N LEU A 71 11.46 -7.16 7.21
CA LEU A 71 10.08 -7.67 7.16
C LEU A 71 9.96 -9.08 7.71
N THR A 72 8.95 -9.28 8.56
CA THR A 72 8.45 -10.61 8.94
C THR A 72 7.40 -11.09 7.93
N LYS A 73 7.13 -12.41 7.90
CA LYS A 73 6.07 -12.98 7.04
C LYS A 73 4.69 -12.39 7.28
N ARG A 74 4.41 -11.99 8.52
CA ARG A 74 3.14 -11.33 8.89
C ARG A 74 3.03 -9.94 8.26
N GLU A 75 4.13 -9.20 8.23
CA GLU A 75 4.19 -7.85 7.68
C GLU A 75 4.15 -7.84 6.15
N GLU A 76 4.87 -8.78 5.51
CA GLU A 76 4.75 -9.03 4.06
C GLU A 76 3.29 -9.32 3.67
N GLN A 77 2.62 -10.21 4.40
CA GLN A 77 1.21 -10.51 4.16
C GLN A 77 0.30 -9.29 4.33
N ARG A 78 0.61 -8.41 5.29
CA ARG A 78 -0.17 -7.19 5.51
C ARG A 78 -0.08 -6.23 4.33
N LEU A 79 1.10 -6.08 3.73
CA LEU A 79 1.30 -5.30 2.51
C LEU A 79 0.57 -5.94 1.32
N LEU A 80 0.71 -7.26 1.14
CA LEU A 80 0.04 -8.00 0.06
C LEU A 80 -1.48 -7.90 0.13
N VAL A 81 -2.06 -7.96 1.34
CA VAL A 81 -3.50 -7.78 1.54
C VAL A 81 -3.94 -6.38 1.14
N ALA A 82 -3.16 -5.35 1.45
CA ALA A 82 -3.46 -3.98 1.06
C ALA A 82 -3.39 -3.78 -0.46
N GLU A 83 -2.34 -4.29 -1.11
CA GLU A 83 -2.18 -4.27 -2.57
C GLU A 83 -3.36 -4.97 -3.26
N ARG A 84 -3.65 -6.22 -2.88
CA ARG A 84 -4.78 -6.99 -3.42
C ARG A 84 -6.12 -6.28 -3.23
N ALA A 85 -6.32 -5.61 -2.10
CA ALA A 85 -7.55 -4.84 -1.87
C ALA A 85 -7.68 -3.68 -2.87
N MET A 86 -6.58 -2.99 -3.20
CA MET A 86 -6.57 -1.93 -4.21
C MET A 86 -6.78 -2.50 -5.63
N GLU A 87 -6.15 -3.62 -5.96
CA GLU A 87 -6.34 -4.30 -7.25
C GLU A 87 -7.79 -4.75 -7.45
N ARG A 88 -8.40 -5.36 -6.43
CA ARG A 88 -9.83 -5.73 -6.47
C ARG A 88 -10.71 -4.51 -6.65
N ALA A 89 -10.41 -3.42 -5.96
CA ALA A 89 -11.12 -2.17 -6.13
C ALA A 89 -10.99 -1.65 -7.58
N MET A 90 -9.80 -1.73 -8.18
CA MET A 90 -9.56 -1.37 -9.59
C MET A 90 -10.37 -2.23 -10.57
N LEU A 91 -10.58 -3.50 -10.24
CA LEU A 91 -11.42 -4.43 -11.02
C LEU A 91 -12.92 -4.28 -10.74
N GLY A 92 -13.32 -3.42 -9.80
CA GLY A 92 -14.72 -3.27 -9.39
C GLY A 92 -15.25 -4.44 -8.56
N ILE A 93 -14.37 -5.30 -8.05
CA ILE A 93 -14.74 -6.46 -7.24
C ILE A 93 -14.91 -6.03 -5.78
N SER A 94 -16.12 -6.16 -5.28
CA SER A 94 -16.51 -5.90 -3.90
C SER A 94 -16.48 -7.18 -3.05
N LEU A 95 -16.69 -7.03 -1.73
CA LEU A 95 -16.90 -8.16 -0.84
C LEU A 95 -18.25 -8.87 -1.09
N LEU A 96 -19.22 -8.17 -1.69
CA LEU A 96 -20.54 -8.72 -1.99
C LEU A 96 -20.51 -9.72 -3.13
N ASP A 97 -19.53 -9.59 -4.03
CA ASP A 97 -19.34 -10.51 -5.17
C ASP A 97 -18.86 -11.90 -4.72
N ARG A 98 -18.35 -12.03 -3.49
CA ARG A 98 -17.85 -13.28 -2.89
C ARG A 98 -16.82 -14.02 -3.76
N ILE A 99 -16.10 -13.28 -4.62
CA ILE A 99 -15.03 -13.82 -5.46
C ILE A 99 -13.78 -14.00 -4.58
N PRO A 100 -13.26 -15.23 -4.41
CA PRO A 100 -12.03 -15.48 -3.67
C PRO A 100 -10.82 -14.87 -4.38
N ASN A 101 -9.73 -14.68 -3.65
CA ASN A 101 -8.45 -14.40 -4.29
C ASN A 101 -7.94 -15.70 -4.92
N GLU A 102 -7.35 -15.61 -6.11
CA GLU A 102 -6.57 -16.72 -6.69
C GLU A 102 -5.31 -17.02 -5.86
#